data_AF-A0A066UY04-F1
#
_entry.id   AF-A0A066UY04-F1
#
_cell.length_a   1.000
_cell.length_b   1.000
_cell.length_c   1.000
_cell.angle_alpha   90.00
_cell.angle_beta   90.00
_cell.angle_gamma   90.00
#
_symmetry.space_group_name_H-M   'P 1'
#
loop_
_entity.id
_entity.type
_entity.pdbx_description
1 polymer ?
#
loop_
_entity_poly.entity_id
_entity_poly.type
_entity_poly.pdbx_seq_one_letter_code
_entity_poly.pdbx_strand_id
1 'polypeptide(L)'
;MKPQLTILAISLALAGCGGSSGDASAPTYTTAGKITAQNVNLESKVCSDLNQSFTCDAGEPTVMADSNGEFSLTSTQKSILSLPLLVEVDTGVAATRSDGSSSSVAYIAAPGIQKTSGNEINGISSLIAGYMGDGFTLDQANAKLKAQLAKKGITINGAIEDQLSATELASLEQNVVSTLKLFDSSNRAYMLAQLSASFDDASVDYVAGVLDTNTVSTFVQNLEDKVKAGTTLNDTGATLYFSDTDNTQDVQDRPDSFPGQDAEYGFDKTEVNANTGNGFKFVKLDSKGVALADDATEWSCVLDERSGLIWESKTEDEKSLQFKDRQLALEIPGLVAPYDLDIAEATCQTEGDSVCTTQDYVEHINSISLCGKTDWRLPTFHEFYNLLDFGETEKNESGAVYGLTYKYFPHQTSGGNYTTIGAVWNQSIVYNQYSPSAVEGGFYYNEIGTLGGDRGYISALEIYSGDVDSSENSDSYLFPARLVSVQGK
;
A
#
# COMPACT_ATOMS: atom_id res chain seq x y z
N MET A 1 53.86 -25.26 8.35
CA MET A 1 53.14 -26.55 8.53
C MET A 1 51.89 -26.27 9.35
N LYS A 2 50.73 -26.65 8.82
CA LYS A 2 49.39 -26.48 9.42
C LYS A 2 49.24 -27.29 10.72
N PRO A 3 48.33 -26.88 11.60
CA PRO A 3 47.18 -27.75 11.85
C PRO A 3 45.85 -27.01 11.71
N GLN A 4 44.89 -27.69 11.06
CA GLN A 4 43.49 -27.30 10.99
C GLN A 4 42.79 -27.73 12.29
N LEU A 5 42.02 -26.83 12.89
CA LEU A 5 41.07 -27.15 13.95
C LEU A 5 39.67 -27.18 13.34
N THR A 6 39.10 -28.38 13.38
CA THR A 6 37.76 -28.75 12.94
C THR A 6 36.72 -28.20 13.92
N ILE A 7 35.78 -27.39 13.45
CA ILE A 7 34.56 -27.05 14.20
C ILE A 7 33.54 -28.16 13.92
N LEU A 8 33.16 -28.86 14.99
CA LEU A 8 32.09 -29.86 15.00
C LEU A 8 30.74 -29.12 14.99
N ALA A 9 30.01 -29.20 13.88
CA ALA A 9 28.59 -28.83 13.85
C ALA A 9 27.77 -30.00 14.41
N ILE A 10 27.09 -29.78 15.52
CA ILE A 10 26.09 -30.71 16.07
C ILE A 10 24.78 -30.45 15.34
N SER A 11 24.52 -31.23 14.30
CA SER A 11 23.21 -31.35 13.67
C SER A 11 22.30 -32.23 14.54
N LEU A 12 21.26 -31.62 15.12
CA LEU A 12 20.17 -32.35 15.78
C LEU A 12 19.43 -33.21 14.74
N ALA A 13 19.45 -34.51 14.97
CA ALA A 13 18.61 -35.48 14.28
C ALA A 13 17.21 -35.50 14.94
N LEU A 14 16.16 -35.21 14.16
CA LEU A 14 14.85 -35.79 14.42
C LEU A 14 14.68 -37.02 13.52
N ALA A 15 14.55 -38.16 14.20
CA ALA A 15 14.41 -39.47 13.60
C ALA A 15 13.04 -39.64 12.92
N GLY A 16 13.07 -40.15 11.70
CA GLY A 16 11.87 -40.54 10.97
C GLY A 16 12.18 -41.17 9.62
N CYS A 17 12.98 -42.24 9.58
CA CYS A 17 12.97 -43.13 8.42
C CYS A 17 13.46 -44.55 8.76
N GLY A 18 12.53 -45.49 8.84
CA GLY A 18 12.78 -46.87 8.40
C GLY A 18 12.73 -46.88 6.87
N GLY A 19 13.74 -47.46 6.24
CA GLY A 19 14.07 -47.22 4.84
C GLY A 19 13.07 -47.71 3.79
N SER A 20 13.06 -46.97 2.69
CA SER A 20 13.03 -47.52 1.32
C SER A 20 13.55 -46.42 0.40
N SER A 21 14.53 -46.75 -0.43
CA SER A 21 15.06 -45.90 -1.49
C SER A 21 14.01 -45.74 -2.59
N GLY A 22 13.06 -44.83 -2.38
CA GLY A 22 12.20 -44.29 -3.43
C GLY A 22 12.61 -42.83 -3.65
N ASP A 23 12.82 -42.45 -4.90
CA ASP A 23 12.94 -41.05 -5.28
C ASP A 23 11.74 -40.28 -4.70
N ALA A 24 11.97 -39.48 -3.66
CA ALA A 24 10.93 -38.65 -3.09
C ALA A 24 10.69 -37.48 -4.04
N SER A 25 9.72 -37.64 -4.95
CA SER A 25 9.23 -36.53 -5.78
C SER A 25 8.75 -35.40 -4.87
N ALA A 26 9.07 -34.15 -5.22
CA ALA A 26 8.59 -32.98 -4.51
C ALA A 26 7.05 -33.03 -4.37
N PRO A 27 6.49 -32.60 -3.23
CA PRO A 27 5.03 -32.55 -3.06
C PRO A 27 4.40 -31.66 -4.13
N THR A 28 3.26 -32.08 -4.66
CA THR A 28 2.45 -31.30 -5.59
C THR A 28 1.16 -30.84 -4.91
N TYR A 29 0.75 -29.63 -5.24
CA TYR A 29 -0.49 -29.02 -4.79
C TYR A 29 -1.39 -28.85 -6.02
N THR A 30 -2.70 -29.04 -5.82
CA THR A 30 -3.70 -28.88 -6.88
C THR A 30 -4.80 -27.94 -6.42
N THR A 31 -5.17 -27.02 -7.29
CA THR A 31 -6.34 -26.17 -7.14
C THR A 31 -7.22 -26.29 -8.38
N ALA A 32 -8.53 -26.36 -8.18
CA ALA A 32 -9.50 -26.51 -9.25
C ALA A 32 -10.61 -25.48 -9.13
N GLY A 33 -11.27 -25.22 -10.25
CA GLY A 33 -12.26 -24.17 -10.33
C GLY A 33 -12.98 -24.11 -11.66
N LYS A 34 -13.74 -23.03 -11.83
CA LYS A 34 -14.52 -22.77 -13.02
C LYS A 34 -14.52 -21.28 -13.36
N ILE A 35 -14.36 -20.97 -14.64
CA ILE A 35 -14.59 -19.63 -15.18
C ILE A 35 -16.10 -19.45 -15.34
N THR A 36 -16.68 -18.48 -14.63
CA THR A 36 -18.13 -18.19 -14.64
C THR A 36 -18.45 -16.82 -15.22
N ALA A 37 -17.46 -16.14 -15.80
CA ALA A 37 -17.62 -14.87 -16.50
C ALA A 37 -18.56 -14.97 -17.70
N GLN A 38 -19.38 -13.93 -17.90
CA GLN A 38 -20.36 -13.89 -18.99
C GLN A 38 -19.77 -13.27 -20.26
N ASN A 39 -20.24 -13.73 -21.43
CA ASN A 39 -19.89 -13.17 -22.75
C ASN A 39 -18.38 -13.18 -23.08
N VAL A 40 -17.65 -14.18 -22.58
CA VAL A 40 -16.22 -14.39 -22.88
C VAL A 40 -15.99 -15.81 -23.39
N ASN A 41 -14.80 -16.05 -23.98
CA ASN A 41 -14.36 -17.42 -24.24
C ASN A 41 -13.98 -18.12 -22.93
N LEU A 42 -14.66 -19.23 -22.60
CA LEU A 42 -14.39 -20.02 -21.40
C LEU A 42 -13.18 -20.95 -21.56
N GLU A 43 -12.81 -21.33 -22.80
CA GLU A 43 -11.60 -22.12 -23.08
C GLU A 43 -10.38 -21.18 -23.10
N SER A 44 -9.95 -20.78 -21.91
CA SER A 44 -8.96 -19.71 -21.68
C SER A 44 -7.82 -20.15 -20.77
N LYS A 45 -6.70 -19.42 -20.87
CA LYS A 45 -5.50 -19.67 -20.06
C LYS A 45 -5.73 -19.22 -18.62
N VAL A 46 -5.62 -20.15 -17.68
CA VAL A 46 -5.67 -19.91 -16.24
C VAL A 46 -4.25 -19.98 -15.68
N CYS A 47 -3.89 -19.07 -14.77
CA CYS A 47 -2.60 -19.08 -14.09
C CYS A 47 -2.76 -18.82 -12.59
N SER A 48 -1.75 -19.19 -11.80
CA SER A 48 -1.60 -18.70 -10.44
C SER A 48 -0.69 -17.49 -10.46
N ASP A 49 -1.19 -16.36 -9.98
CA ASP A 49 -0.47 -15.09 -9.92
C ASP A 49 0.44 -15.05 -8.69
N LEU A 50 1.69 -15.43 -8.90
CA LEU A 50 2.66 -15.63 -7.82
C LEU A 50 3.28 -14.33 -7.33
N ASN A 51 3.27 -13.30 -8.17
CA ASN A 51 3.83 -11.98 -7.85
C ASN A 51 2.75 -10.91 -7.61
N GLN A 52 1.47 -11.28 -7.70
CA GLN A 52 0.32 -10.40 -7.49
C GLN A 52 0.29 -9.21 -8.47
N SER A 53 0.83 -9.40 -9.67
CA SER A 53 0.83 -8.38 -10.73
C SER A 53 -0.52 -8.28 -11.45
N PHE A 54 -1.44 -9.22 -11.18
CA PHE A 54 -2.69 -9.42 -11.89
C PHE A 54 -2.49 -9.70 -13.39
N THR A 55 -1.37 -10.31 -13.75
CA THR A 55 -1.02 -10.73 -15.12
C THR A 55 -0.54 -12.17 -15.10
N CYS A 56 -0.87 -12.96 -16.15
CA CYS A 56 -0.34 -14.32 -16.27
C CYS A 56 1.08 -14.33 -16.84
N ASP A 57 2.06 -14.16 -15.97
CA ASP A 57 3.47 -13.96 -16.32
C ASP A 57 4.19 -15.23 -16.79
N ALA A 58 5.32 -15.03 -17.47
CA ALA A 58 6.19 -16.13 -17.85
C ALA A 58 6.81 -16.78 -16.61
N GLY A 59 6.66 -18.10 -16.47
CA GLY A 59 7.20 -18.88 -15.34
C GLY A 59 6.18 -19.17 -14.24
N GLU A 60 4.99 -18.57 -14.31
CA GLU A 60 3.89 -18.92 -13.42
C GLU A 60 3.27 -20.27 -13.80
N PRO A 61 2.73 -21.04 -12.84
CA PRO A 61 1.97 -22.23 -13.15
C PRO A 61 0.71 -21.89 -13.94
N THR A 62 0.54 -22.53 -15.10
CA THR A 62 -0.61 -22.28 -15.99
C THR A 62 -1.30 -23.57 -16.42
N VAL A 63 -2.60 -23.48 -16.72
CA VAL A 63 -3.40 -24.54 -17.32
C VAL A 63 -4.40 -23.93 -18.31
N MET A 64 -4.83 -24.69 -19.31
CA MET A 64 -5.97 -24.30 -20.15
C MET A 64 -7.25 -24.84 -19.54
N ALA A 65 -8.24 -23.97 -19.32
CA ALA A 65 -9.59 -24.39 -18.99
C ALA A 65 -10.26 -25.07 -20.20
N ASP A 66 -11.22 -25.95 -19.95
CA ASP A 66 -11.99 -26.62 -21.00
C ASP A 66 -13.09 -25.72 -21.60
N SER A 67 -13.86 -26.25 -22.55
CA SER A 67 -14.96 -25.51 -23.19
C SER A 67 -16.11 -25.12 -22.23
N ASN A 68 -16.17 -25.72 -21.04
CA ASN A 68 -17.12 -25.37 -19.99
C ASN A 68 -16.51 -24.41 -18.96
N GLY A 69 -15.26 -23.99 -19.15
CA GLY A 69 -14.51 -23.14 -18.22
C GLY A 69 -13.93 -23.89 -17.02
N GLU A 70 -13.99 -25.22 -16.98
CA GLU A 70 -13.46 -26.01 -15.87
C GLU A 70 -11.94 -26.14 -15.98
N PHE A 71 -11.23 -25.99 -14.87
CA PHE A 71 -9.78 -26.09 -14.81
C PHE A 71 -9.29 -26.81 -13.56
N SER A 72 -8.09 -27.39 -13.67
CA SER A 72 -7.36 -28.01 -12.56
C SER A 72 -5.87 -27.73 -12.73
N LEU A 73 -5.33 -26.85 -11.89
CA LEU A 73 -3.94 -26.40 -11.91
C LEU A 73 -3.14 -27.17 -10.86
N THR A 74 -2.05 -27.83 -11.28
CA THR A 74 -1.14 -28.54 -10.38
C THR A 74 0.26 -27.94 -10.44
N SER A 75 0.88 -27.71 -9.29
CA SER A 75 2.23 -27.15 -9.16
C SER A 75 2.97 -27.73 -7.96
N THR A 76 4.30 -27.68 -7.96
CA THR A 76 5.11 -27.93 -6.77
C THR A 76 5.16 -26.73 -5.83
N GLN A 77 4.64 -25.57 -6.27
CA GLN A 77 4.59 -24.34 -5.49
C GLN A 77 3.30 -24.30 -4.66
N LYS A 78 3.40 -24.33 -3.33
CA LYS A 78 2.22 -24.31 -2.43
C LYS A 78 1.42 -23.00 -2.53
N SER A 79 2.08 -21.92 -2.95
CA SER A 79 1.50 -20.58 -3.12
C SER A 79 0.29 -20.56 -4.07
N ILE A 80 0.13 -21.55 -4.96
CA ILE A 80 -1.06 -21.66 -5.81
C ILE A 80 -2.39 -21.79 -5.06
N LEU A 81 -2.34 -22.09 -3.76
CA LEU A 81 -3.52 -22.18 -2.90
C LEU A 81 -3.85 -20.82 -2.27
N SER A 82 -2.84 -20.03 -1.92
CA SER A 82 -2.98 -18.80 -1.11
C SER A 82 -2.91 -17.52 -1.94
N LEU A 83 -2.58 -17.60 -3.23
CA LEU A 83 -2.47 -16.46 -4.13
C LEU A 83 -3.60 -16.46 -5.18
N PRO A 84 -3.89 -15.31 -5.80
CA PRO A 84 -4.96 -15.22 -6.79
C PRO A 84 -4.79 -16.19 -7.95
N LEU A 85 -5.92 -16.70 -8.46
CA LEU A 85 -5.98 -17.42 -9.72
C LEU A 85 -6.54 -16.48 -10.76
N LEU A 86 -5.81 -16.27 -11.85
CA LEU A 86 -6.25 -15.40 -12.94
C LEU A 86 -6.68 -16.22 -14.14
N VAL A 87 -7.58 -15.66 -14.94
CA VAL A 87 -7.76 -16.09 -16.32
C VAL A 87 -7.57 -14.90 -17.26
N GLU A 88 -6.86 -15.16 -18.34
CA GLU A 88 -6.73 -14.26 -19.48
C GLU A 88 -7.87 -14.58 -20.47
N VAL A 89 -8.94 -13.78 -20.43
CA VAL A 89 -10.16 -14.01 -21.22
C VAL A 89 -10.29 -12.98 -22.34
N ASP A 90 -10.52 -13.47 -23.56
CA ASP A 90 -10.90 -12.63 -24.69
C ASP A 90 -12.40 -12.32 -24.63
N THR A 91 -12.73 -11.04 -24.55
CA THR A 91 -14.10 -10.52 -24.58
C THR A 91 -14.67 -10.41 -26.00
N GLY A 92 -13.83 -10.59 -27.04
CA GLY A 92 -14.20 -10.43 -28.44
C GLY A 92 -14.46 -8.97 -28.88
N VAL A 93 -14.39 -8.01 -27.95
CA VAL A 93 -14.64 -6.58 -28.21
C VAL A 93 -13.46 -5.75 -27.73
N ALA A 94 -12.63 -5.33 -28.69
CA ALA A 94 -11.50 -4.47 -28.43
C ALA A 94 -11.93 -3.08 -27.91
N ALA A 95 -11.20 -2.57 -26.93
CA ALA A 95 -11.35 -1.20 -26.46
C ALA A 95 -9.97 -0.53 -26.39
N THR A 96 -9.93 0.79 -26.53
CA THR A 96 -8.70 1.58 -26.52
C THR A 96 -8.38 2.02 -25.09
N ARG A 97 -7.17 1.72 -24.62
CA ARG A 97 -6.63 2.12 -23.33
C ARG A 97 -6.13 3.57 -23.37
N SER A 98 -5.84 4.11 -22.19
CA SER A 98 -5.30 5.46 -22.00
C SER A 98 -3.94 5.69 -22.68
N ASP A 99 -3.11 4.64 -22.79
CA ASP A 99 -1.82 4.64 -23.50
C ASP A 99 -1.96 4.58 -25.05
N GLY A 100 -3.19 4.50 -25.57
CA GLY A 100 -3.50 4.38 -26.99
C GLY A 100 -3.42 2.94 -27.54
N SER A 101 -3.04 1.96 -26.73
CA SER A 101 -3.12 0.54 -27.08
C SER A 101 -4.57 0.08 -27.14
N SER A 102 -4.85 -1.00 -27.88
CA SER A 102 -6.17 -1.61 -27.91
C SER A 102 -6.10 -3.09 -27.58
N SER A 103 -7.04 -3.56 -26.78
CA SER A 103 -7.12 -4.96 -26.34
C SER A 103 -8.57 -5.39 -26.18
N SER A 104 -8.84 -6.64 -26.54
CA SER A 104 -10.08 -7.35 -26.19
C SER A 104 -9.90 -8.27 -24.97
N VAL A 105 -8.67 -8.43 -24.49
CA VAL A 105 -8.31 -9.32 -23.38
C VAL A 105 -8.52 -8.61 -22.04
N ALA A 106 -9.22 -9.29 -21.12
CA ALA A 106 -9.35 -8.95 -19.71
C ALA A 106 -8.64 -9.99 -18.84
N TYR A 107 -8.05 -9.53 -17.74
CA TYR A 107 -7.51 -10.39 -16.68
C TYR A 107 -8.47 -10.32 -15.50
N ILE A 108 -9.16 -11.42 -15.24
CA ILE A 108 -10.12 -11.56 -14.14
C ILE A 108 -9.60 -12.59 -13.14
N ALA A 109 -9.97 -12.43 -11.87
CA ALA A 109 -9.33 -13.12 -10.76
C ALA A 109 -10.33 -13.83 -9.84
N ALA A 110 -9.94 -14.97 -9.30
CA ALA A 110 -10.45 -15.46 -8.02
C ALA A 110 -9.45 -15.09 -6.91
N PRO A 111 -9.94 -14.71 -5.71
CA PRO A 111 -9.06 -14.39 -4.60
C PRO A 111 -8.30 -15.62 -4.08
N GLY A 112 -7.09 -15.41 -3.57
CA GLY A 112 -6.29 -16.46 -2.93
C GLY A 112 -6.81 -16.81 -1.53
N ILE A 113 -7.73 -17.77 -1.44
CA ILE A 113 -8.43 -18.12 -0.19
C ILE A 113 -8.24 -19.59 0.24
N GLN A 114 -7.15 -20.22 -0.21
CA GLN A 114 -6.75 -21.59 0.18
C GLN A 114 -7.76 -22.68 -0.22
N LYS A 115 -8.64 -22.40 -1.19
CA LYS A 115 -9.56 -23.37 -1.78
C LYS A 115 -8.78 -24.31 -2.71
N THR A 116 -8.87 -25.61 -2.45
CA THR A 116 -8.34 -26.65 -3.34
C THR A 116 -9.30 -27.01 -4.48
N SER A 117 -10.57 -26.62 -4.37
CA SER A 117 -11.59 -26.75 -5.42
C SER A 117 -12.69 -25.69 -5.24
N GLY A 118 -13.51 -25.48 -6.27
CA GLY A 118 -14.61 -24.52 -6.21
C GLY A 118 -14.17 -23.06 -6.29
N ASN A 119 -13.00 -22.79 -6.86
CA ASN A 119 -12.60 -21.43 -7.21
C ASN A 119 -13.40 -20.96 -8.42
N GLU A 120 -14.29 -19.98 -8.23
CA GLU A 120 -15.03 -19.36 -9.33
C GLU A 120 -14.32 -18.07 -9.76
N ILE A 121 -14.09 -17.92 -11.07
CA ILE A 121 -13.44 -16.75 -11.65
C ILE A 121 -14.42 -15.99 -12.54
N ASN A 122 -14.83 -14.79 -12.10
CA ASN A 122 -15.64 -13.84 -12.87
C ASN A 122 -15.34 -12.37 -12.47
N GLY A 123 -16.09 -11.42 -13.03
CA GLY A 123 -15.95 -10.00 -12.67
C GLY A 123 -16.16 -9.71 -11.17
N ILE A 124 -17.08 -10.41 -10.50
CA ILE A 124 -17.38 -10.18 -9.08
C ILE A 124 -16.25 -10.72 -8.18
N SER A 125 -15.76 -11.93 -8.45
CA SER A 125 -14.62 -12.48 -7.71
C SER A 125 -13.36 -11.63 -7.88
N SER A 126 -13.24 -10.94 -9.03
CA SER A 126 -12.15 -10.00 -9.28
C SER A 126 -12.22 -8.79 -8.35
N LEU A 127 -13.42 -8.28 -8.04
CA LEU A 127 -13.57 -7.18 -7.08
C LEU A 127 -13.12 -7.60 -5.66
N ILE A 128 -13.44 -8.83 -5.26
CA ILE A 128 -12.96 -9.40 -3.98
C ILE A 128 -11.43 -9.52 -3.99
N ALA A 129 -10.86 -10.04 -5.08
CA ALA A 129 -9.41 -10.13 -5.24
C ALA A 129 -8.74 -8.74 -5.22
N GLY A 130 -9.37 -7.72 -5.80
CA GLY A 130 -8.90 -6.33 -5.74
C GLY A 130 -8.85 -5.77 -4.33
N TYR A 131 -9.91 -5.96 -3.54
CA TYR A 131 -9.89 -5.57 -2.12
C TYR A 131 -8.82 -6.34 -1.34
N MET A 132 -8.66 -7.64 -1.58
CA MET A 132 -7.62 -8.42 -0.91
C MET A 132 -6.21 -8.00 -1.33
N GLY A 133 -6.03 -7.60 -2.60
CA GLY A 133 -4.78 -6.99 -3.08
C GLY A 133 -4.48 -5.64 -2.44
N ASP A 134 -5.50 -4.94 -1.96
CA ASP A 134 -5.38 -3.70 -1.16
C ASP A 134 -5.18 -3.97 0.35
N GLY A 135 -4.93 -5.22 0.73
CA GLY A 135 -4.63 -5.61 2.11
C GLY A 135 -5.84 -5.98 2.97
N PHE A 136 -7.06 -5.99 2.43
CA PHE A 136 -8.24 -6.41 3.20
C PHE A 136 -8.33 -7.93 3.35
N THR A 137 -8.85 -8.40 4.49
CA THR A 137 -9.22 -9.80 4.66
C THR A 137 -10.45 -10.15 3.81
N LEU A 138 -10.72 -11.45 3.59
CA LEU A 138 -11.91 -11.90 2.85
C LEU A 138 -13.22 -11.36 3.46
N ASP A 139 -13.30 -11.31 4.79
CA ASP A 139 -14.48 -10.80 5.50
C ASP A 139 -14.64 -9.28 5.33
N GLN A 140 -13.54 -8.52 5.39
CA GLN A 140 -13.54 -7.09 5.15
C GLN A 140 -13.91 -6.77 3.68
N ALA A 141 -13.35 -7.51 2.72
CA ALA A 141 -13.69 -7.38 1.30
C ALA A 141 -15.17 -7.66 1.06
N ASN A 142 -15.70 -8.74 1.64
CA ASN A 142 -17.13 -9.07 1.62
C ASN A 142 -17.99 -7.95 2.21
N ALA A 143 -17.62 -7.43 3.38
CA ALA A 143 -18.37 -6.37 4.05
C ALA A 143 -18.41 -5.08 3.21
N LYS A 144 -17.28 -4.67 2.63
CA LYS A 144 -17.20 -3.48 1.76
C LYS A 144 -18.02 -3.64 0.49
N LEU A 145 -17.86 -4.75 -0.22
CA LEU A 145 -18.60 -5.03 -1.45
C LEU A 145 -20.12 -5.08 -1.19
N LYS A 146 -20.56 -5.70 -0.09
CA LYS A 146 -21.98 -5.66 0.32
C LYS A 146 -22.48 -4.26 0.64
N ALA A 147 -21.69 -3.45 1.34
CA ALA A 147 -22.07 -2.08 1.65
C ALA A 147 -22.25 -1.23 0.38
N GLN A 148 -21.37 -1.42 -0.62
CA GLN A 148 -21.49 -0.76 -1.92
C GLN A 148 -22.73 -1.22 -2.70
N LEU A 149 -22.98 -2.55 -2.76
CA LEU A 149 -24.17 -3.11 -3.37
C LEU A 149 -25.47 -2.61 -2.71
N ALA A 150 -25.48 -2.52 -1.38
CA ALA A 150 -26.65 -2.05 -0.63
C ALA A 150 -27.02 -0.60 -0.97
N LYS A 151 -26.04 0.28 -1.23
CA LYS A 151 -26.30 1.65 -1.70
C LYS A 151 -27.00 1.68 -3.06
N LYS A 152 -26.83 0.64 -3.88
CA LYS A 152 -27.51 0.47 -5.16
C LYS A 152 -28.77 -0.41 -5.06
N GLY A 153 -29.24 -0.70 -3.83
CA GLY A 153 -30.45 -1.46 -3.58
C GLY A 153 -30.31 -2.98 -3.75
N ILE A 154 -29.09 -3.51 -3.80
CA ILE A 154 -28.81 -4.94 -3.89
C ILE A 154 -28.39 -5.47 -2.52
N THR A 155 -29.07 -6.52 -2.05
CA THR A 155 -28.76 -7.17 -0.76
C THR A 155 -28.36 -8.61 -1.00
N ILE A 156 -27.11 -8.95 -0.67
CA ILE A 156 -26.58 -10.32 -0.72
C ILE A 156 -26.50 -10.88 0.71
N ASN A 157 -27.16 -12.01 0.94
CA ASN A 157 -27.17 -12.68 2.26
C ASN A 157 -26.06 -13.73 2.31
N GLY A 158 -25.26 -13.79 3.37
CA GLY A 158 -24.13 -14.73 3.42
C GLY A 158 -22.94 -14.24 2.58
N ALA A 159 -21.98 -15.11 2.29
CA ALA A 159 -20.74 -14.70 1.64
C ALA A 159 -20.92 -14.53 0.11
N ILE A 160 -20.31 -13.49 -0.48
CA ILE A 160 -20.49 -13.17 -1.91
C ILE A 160 -19.87 -14.25 -2.79
N GLU A 161 -18.79 -14.89 -2.34
CA GLU A 161 -18.13 -15.98 -3.07
C GLU A 161 -19.03 -17.19 -3.34
N ASP A 162 -20.13 -17.34 -2.59
CA ASP A 162 -21.12 -18.39 -2.80
C ASP A 162 -22.25 -17.97 -3.76
N GLN A 163 -22.26 -16.70 -4.20
CA GLN A 163 -23.34 -16.07 -4.97
C GLN A 163 -22.82 -15.25 -6.16
N LEU A 164 -21.61 -15.56 -6.64
CA LEU A 164 -20.94 -14.83 -7.72
C LEU A 164 -21.73 -14.81 -9.04
N SER A 165 -22.67 -15.75 -9.23
CA SER A 165 -23.53 -15.86 -10.40
C SER A 165 -24.99 -15.40 -10.15
N ALA A 166 -25.25 -14.68 -9.06
CA ALA A 166 -26.59 -14.16 -8.76
C ALA A 166 -27.08 -13.21 -9.87
N THR A 167 -28.37 -13.27 -10.21
CA THR A 167 -28.92 -12.52 -11.36
C THR A 167 -28.83 -11.01 -11.15
N GLU A 168 -29.03 -10.52 -9.93
CA GLU A 168 -28.83 -9.12 -9.56
C GLU A 168 -27.39 -8.61 -9.75
N LEU A 169 -26.40 -9.50 -9.83
CA LEU A 169 -24.99 -9.14 -10.05
C LEU A 169 -24.56 -9.23 -11.51
N ALA A 170 -25.43 -9.68 -12.42
CA ALA A 170 -25.05 -9.95 -13.82
C ALA A 170 -24.53 -8.69 -14.55
N SER A 171 -25.18 -7.54 -14.35
CA SER A 171 -24.72 -6.25 -14.92
C SER A 171 -23.36 -5.86 -14.35
N LEU A 172 -23.19 -5.98 -13.03
CA LEU A 172 -21.93 -5.66 -12.35
C LEU A 172 -20.78 -6.51 -12.88
N GLU A 173 -21.00 -7.82 -12.99
CA GLU A 173 -20.02 -8.78 -13.48
C GLU A 173 -19.53 -8.39 -14.89
N GLN A 174 -20.45 -8.18 -15.83
CA GLN A 174 -20.11 -7.81 -17.20
C GLN A 174 -19.42 -6.45 -17.30
N ASN A 175 -19.85 -5.48 -16.51
CA ASN A 175 -19.26 -4.15 -16.47
C ASN A 175 -17.85 -4.17 -15.89
N VAL A 176 -17.61 -4.99 -14.85
CA VAL A 176 -16.27 -5.18 -14.30
C VAL A 176 -15.36 -5.84 -15.33
N VAL A 177 -15.76 -6.96 -15.95
CA VAL A 177 -14.96 -7.60 -17.02
C VAL A 177 -14.63 -6.62 -18.14
N SER A 178 -15.61 -5.81 -18.56
CA SER A 178 -15.43 -4.76 -19.58
C SER A 178 -14.51 -3.62 -19.13
N THR A 179 -14.36 -3.40 -17.83
CA THR A 179 -13.45 -2.40 -17.25
C THR A 179 -12.04 -2.95 -17.18
N LEU A 180 -11.86 -4.19 -16.72
CA LEU A 180 -10.53 -4.81 -16.50
C LEU A 180 -9.69 -4.93 -17.77
N LYS A 181 -10.31 -5.04 -18.95
CA LYS A 181 -9.58 -5.03 -20.23
C LYS A 181 -8.84 -3.71 -20.51
N LEU A 182 -9.31 -2.60 -19.93
CA LEU A 182 -8.75 -1.28 -20.13
C LEU A 182 -7.54 -0.98 -19.24
N PHE A 183 -7.26 -1.79 -18.23
CA PHE A 183 -6.13 -1.56 -17.34
C PHE A 183 -4.80 -1.81 -18.03
N ASP A 184 -3.88 -0.85 -17.87
CA ASP A 184 -2.49 -0.98 -18.26
C ASP A 184 -1.82 -2.10 -17.44
N SER A 185 -0.91 -2.84 -18.06
CA SER A 185 -0.18 -3.91 -17.36
C SER A 185 0.71 -3.41 -16.23
N SER A 186 1.21 -2.17 -16.31
CA SER A 186 2.13 -1.58 -15.33
C SER A 186 1.47 -1.26 -13.98
N ASN A 187 0.14 -1.14 -13.92
CA ASN A 187 -0.58 -0.75 -12.71
C ASN A 187 -1.86 -1.56 -12.44
N ARG A 188 -2.01 -2.73 -13.05
CA ARG A 188 -3.25 -3.51 -13.02
C ARG A 188 -3.74 -3.87 -11.62
N ALA A 189 -2.83 -4.30 -10.74
CA ALA A 189 -3.15 -4.63 -9.35
C ALA A 189 -3.77 -3.43 -8.62
N TYR A 190 -3.13 -2.27 -8.76
CA TYR A 190 -3.56 -1.03 -8.13
C TYR A 190 -4.89 -0.52 -8.72
N MET A 191 -5.03 -0.53 -10.05
CA MET A 191 -6.28 -0.14 -10.71
C MET A 191 -7.46 -1.05 -10.34
N LEU A 192 -7.22 -2.35 -10.14
CA LEU A 192 -8.23 -3.29 -9.67
C LEU A 192 -8.68 -2.95 -8.24
N ALA A 193 -7.74 -2.64 -7.33
CA ALA A 193 -8.09 -2.17 -5.99
C ALA A 193 -8.94 -0.90 -6.02
N GLN A 194 -8.57 0.07 -6.87
CA GLN A 194 -9.33 1.33 -7.02
C GLN A 194 -10.73 1.10 -7.60
N LEU A 195 -10.87 0.20 -8.58
CA LEU A 195 -12.16 -0.21 -9.11
C LEU A 195 -13.03 -0.87 -8.04
N SER A 196 -12.47 -1.80 -7.27
CA SER A 196 -13.15 -2.43 -6.13
C SER A 196 -13.69 -1.39 -5.16
N ALA A 197 -12.86 -0.42 -4.78
CA ALA A 197 -13.21 0.65 -3.86
C ALA A 197 -14.23 1.67 -4.41
N SER A 198 -14.44 1.72 -5.73
CA SER A 198 -15.13 2.85 -6.38
C SER A 198 -16.22 2.49 -7.38
N PHE A 199 -16.57 1.20 -7.59
CA PHE A 199 -17.62 0.86 -8.57
C PHE A 199 -19.01 1.42 -8.21
N ASP A 200 -19.25 1.77 -6.94
CA ASP A 200 -20.49 2.40 -6.49
C ASP A 200 -20.53 3.93 -6.67
N ASP A 201 -19.51 4.52 -7.30
CA ASP A 201 -19.44 5.95 -7.63
C ASP A 201 -20.76 6.41 -8.28
N ALA A 202 -21.25 7.59 -7.89
CA ALA A 202 -22.51 8.12 -8.37
C ALA A 202 -22.47 8.55 -9.84
N SER A 203 -21.28 8.76 -10.39
CA SER A 203 -21.08 9.17 -11.79
C SER A 203 -21.35 8.06 -12.80
N VAL A 204 -21.27 6.78 -12.39
CA VAL A 204 -21.49 5.62 -13.26
C VAL A 204 -22.23 4.53 -12.49
N ASP A 205 -23.37 4.07 -13.03
CA ASP A 205 -24.14 3.00 -12.42
C ASP A 205 -23.72 1.64 -12.96
N TYR A 206 -22.81 0.97 -12.26
CA TYR A 206 -22.31 -0.36 -12.61
C TYR A 206 -23.33 -1.49 -12.48
N VAL A 207 -24.51 -1.26 -11.87
CA VAL A 207 -25.50 -2.32 -11.64
C VAL A 207 -26.78 -2.14 -12.44
N ALA A 208 -27.08 -0.94 -12.93
CA ALA A 208 -28.31 -0.62 -13.69
C ALA A 208 -28.25 -0.97 -15.20
N GLY A 209 -27.55 -2.04 -15.56
CA GLY A 209 -27.43 -2.54 -16.93
C GLY A 209 -26.00 -2.55 -17.46
N VAL A 210 -25.82 -3.04 -18.68
CA VAL A 210 -24.50 -3.13 -19.33
C VAL A 210 -24.10 -1.76 -19.86
N LEU A 211 -22.91 -1.31 -19.48
CA LEU A 211 -22.33 -0.03 -19.89
C LEU A 211 -21.72 -0.12 -21.29
N ASP A 212 -21.83 0.97 -22.06
CA ASP A 212 -21.13 1.08 -23.33
C ASP A 212 -19.63 1.34 -23.15
N THR A 213 -18.84 1.06 -24.18
CA THR A 213 -17.38 1.18 -24.13
C THR A 213 -16.89 2.60 -23.83
N ASN A 214 -17.59 3.64 -24.26
CA ASN A 214 -17.17 5.03 -24.00
C ASN A 214 -17.40 5.40 -22.54
N THR A 215 -18.52 4.97 -21.96
CA THR A 215 -18.81 5.17 -20.53
C THR A 215 -17.77 4.48 -19.66
N VAL A 216 -17.45 3.21 -19.96
CA VAL A 216 -16.40 2.47 -19.24
C VAL A 216 -15.03 3.12 -19.40
N SER A 217 -14.68 3.56 -20.61
CA SER A 217 -13.39 4.23 -20.88
C SER A 217 -13.25 5.56 -20.12
N THR A 218 -14.33 6.34 -20.07
CA THR A 218 -14.36 7.61 -19.32
C THR A 218 -14.21 7.36 -17.82
N PHE A 219 -14.85 6.32 -17.29
CA PHE A 219 -14.69 5.94 -15.89
C PHE A 219 -13.26 5.53 -15.56
N VAL A 220 -12.63 4.71 -16.39
CA VAL A 220 -11.22 4.30 -16.20
C VAL A 220 -10.29 5.52 -16.25
N GLN A 221 -10.50 6.44 -17.19
CA GLN A 221 -9.74 7.70 -17.23
C GLN A 221 -9.91 8.50 -15.94
N ASN A 222 -11.13 8.65 -15.42
CA ASN A 222 -11.36 9.34 -14.15
C ASN A 222 -10.69 8.63 -12.97
N LEU A 223 -10.69 7.29 -12.94
CA LEU A 223 -9.96 6.54 -11.93
C LEU A 223 -8.45 6.80 -12.06
N GLU A 224 -7.89 6.67 -13.25
CA GLU A 224 -6.48 6.96 -13.50
C GLU A 224 -6.10 8.41 -13.14
N ASP A 225 -6.97 9.37 -13.39
CA ASP A 225 -6.71 10.77 -13.08
C ASP A 225 -6.78 11.03 -11.57
N LYS A 226 -7.71 10.40 -10.84
CA LYS A 226 -7.72 10.39 -9.37
C LYS A 226 -6.42 9.80 -8.82
N VAL A 227 -5.94 8.73 -9.45
CA VAL A 227 -4.68 8.08 -9.11
C VAL A 227 -3.49 8.99 -9.43
N LYS A 228 -3.39 9.53 -10.65
CA LYS A 228 -2.31 10.45 -11.08
C LYS A 228 -2.26 11.70 -10.22
N ALA A 229 -3.42 12.28 -9.92
CA ALA A 229 -3.57 13.40 -8.99
C ALA A 229 -3.18 13.06 -7.54
N GLY A 230 -2.99 11.78 -7.21
CA GLY A 230 -2.40 11.31 -5.95
C GLY A 230 -1.03 10.63 -6.11
N THR A 231 -0.42 10.61 -7.31
CA THR A 231 0.79 9.83 -7.60
C THR A 231 1.85 10.53 -8.47
N THR A 232 1.72 11.82 -8.83
CA THR A 232 2.91 12.53 -9.32
C THR A 232 3.92 12.63 -8.18
N LEU A 233 4.95 11.78 -8.25
CA LEU A 233 5.97 11.68 -7.21
C LEU A 233 6.87 12.93 -7.24
N ASN A 234 7.34 13.30 -6.06
CA ASN A 234 8.56 14.10 -5.97
C ASN A 234 9.73 13.25 -6.44
N ASP A 235 10.82 13.92 -6.78
CA ASP A 235 12.09 13.21 -6.93
C ASP A 235 12.77 13.03 -5.57
N THR A 236 13.96 12.43 -5.58
CA THR A 236 14.71 12.10 -4.36
C THR A 236 15.42 13.30 -3.73
N GLY A 237 15.61 14.41 -4.47
CA GLY A 237 16.46 15.53 -4.06
C GLY A 237 17.96 15.30 -4.17
N ALA A 238 18.40 14.09 -4.52
CA ALA A 238 19.82 13.76 -4.65
C ALA A 238 20.45 14.53 -5.81
N THR A 239 21.35 15.47 -5.50
CA THR A 239 22.07 16.26 -6.54
C THR A 239 23.57 16.03 -6.54
N LEU A 240 24.06 15.18 -5.63
CA LEU A 240 25.44 14.75 -5.53
C LEU A 240 25.56 13.29 -5.95
N TYR A 241 26.75 12.91 -6.38
CA TYR A 241 27.07 11.59 -6.89
C TYR A 241 27.88 10.80 -5.86
N PHE A 242 27.51 9.55 -5.63
CA PHE A 242 28.36 8.59 -4.95
C PHE A 242 29.68 8.39 -5.70
N SER A 243 30.77 8.24 -4.95
CA SER A 243 32.11 7.96 -5.47
C SER A 243 32.84 6.93 -4.59
N ASP A 244 33.69 6.11 -5.19
CA ASP A 244 34.59 5.18 -4.48
C ASP A 244 35.89 5.85 -4.00
N THR A 245 36.07 7.13 -4.29
CA THR A 245 37.26 7.89 -3.87
C THR A 245 37.21 8.22 -2.37
N ASP A 246 36.01 8.51 -1.85
CA ASP A 246 35.74 8.74 -0.44
C ASP A 246 34.34 8.20 -0.11
N ASN A 247 34.27 7.14 0.68
CA ASN A 247 32.99 6.52 1.05
C ASN A 247 32.25 7.27 2.18
N THR A 248 32.75 8.44 2.58
CA THR A 248 32.14 9.28 3.62
C THR A 248 31.39 10.49 3.05
N GLN A 249 31.56 10.81 1.76
CA GLN A 249 30.96 11.99 1.14
C GLN A 249 30.64 11.75 -0.33
N ASP A 250 29.51 12.28 -0.78
CA ASP A 250 29.17 12.39 -2.19
C ASP A 250 29.92 13.56 -2.86
N VAL A 251 30.10 13.48 -4.17
CA VAL A 251 30.87 14.43 -4.99
C VAL A 251 29.96 15.19 -5.96
N GLN A 252 30.38 16.40 -6.36
CA GLN A 252 29.60 17.25 -7.28
C GLN A 252 29.64 16.77 -8.73
N ASP A 253 30.75 16.17 -9.15
CA ASP A 253 30.95 15.72 -10.52
C ASP A 253 30.74 14.22 -10.61
N ARG A 254 29.92 13.78 -11.57
CA ARG A 254 29.64 12.37 -11.81
C ARG A 254 30.93 11.60 -12.15
N PRO A 255 31.30 10.58 -11.35
CA PRO A 255 32.44 9.72 -11.68
C PRO A 255 32.18 8.85 -12.90
N ASP A 256 33.16 8.75 -13.81
CA ASP A 256 33.10 7.84 -14.97
C ASP A 256 32.91 6.36 -14.57
N SER A 257 33.37 5.98 -13.38
CA SER A 257 33.23 4.64 -12.81
C SER A 257 31.81 4.29 -12.34
N PHE A 258 30.97 5.30 -12.09
CA PHE A 258 29.60 5.14 -11.59
C PHE A 258 28.60 5.98 -12.40
N PRO A 259 28.35 5.64 -13.68
CA PRO A 259 27.24 6.22 -14.44
C PRO A 259 25.90 5.61 -14.02
N GLY A 260 24.80 6.26 -14.41
CA GLY A 260 23.44 5.83 -14.09
C GLY A 260 22.96 6.25 -12.70
N GLN A 261 23.59 7.23 -12.06
CA GLN A 261 23.22 7.64 -10.70
C GLN A 261 22.00 8.55 -10.70
N ASP A 262 21.29 8.54 -9.58
CA ASP A 262 20.05 9.28 -9.35
C ASP A 262 20.17 10.76 -9.75
N ALA A 263 21.21 11.44 -9.24
CA ALA A 263 21.55 12.84 -9.54
C ALA A 263 21.84 13.17 -11.02
N GLU A 264 21.81 12.19 -11.94
CA GLU A 264 21.91 12.42 -13.38
C GLU A 264 20.55 12.60 -14.07
N TYR A 265 19.47 12.16 -13.45
CA TYR A 265 18.14 12.06 -14.06
C TYR A 265 17.12 12.85 -13.25
N GLY A 266 15.85 12.73 -13.64
CA GLY A 266 14.78 13.22 -12.78
C GLY A 266 14.66 14.74 -12.66
N PHE A 267 13.74 15.15 -11.79
CA PHE A 267 13.46 16.53 -11.45
C PHE A 267 14.50 17.12 -10.50
N ASP A 268 15.22 16.31 -9.72
CA ASP A 268 16.38 16.79 -8.95
C ASP A 268 17.47 17.37 -9.87
N LYS A 269 17.57 16.89 -11.13
CA LYS A 269 18.44 17.45 -12.16
C LYS A 269 17.82 18.60 -12.96
N THR A 270 16.57 18.45 -13.40
CA THR A 270 15.95 19.41 -14.34
C THR A 270 15.27 20.59 -13.66
N GLU A 271 14.92 20.45 -12.38
CA GLU A 271 14.17 21.44 -11.58
C GLU A 271 14.88 21.73 -10.26
N VAL A 272 16.20 21.99 -10.33
CA VAL A 272 17.04 22.41 -9.20
C VAL A 272 16.49 23.71 -8.62
N ASN A 273 16.03 23.66 -7.37
CA ASN A 273 15.47 24.82 -6.69
C ASN A 273 15.86 24.80 -5.21
N ALA A 274 16.77 25.69 -4.85
CA ALA A 274 17.20 25.87 -3.46
C ALA A 274 16.05 26.28 -2.52
N ASN A 275 14.94 26.78 -3.07
CA ASN A 275 13.80 27.20 -2.27
C ASN A 275 12.80 26.08 -2.00
N THR A 276 12.51 25.20 -2.97
CA THR A 276 11.47 24.16 -2.83
C THR A 276 12.02 22.78 -2.50
N GLY A 277 13.34 22.58 -2.58
CA GLY A 277 13.98 21.26 -2.65
C GLY A 277 14.16 20.86 -4.11
N ASN A 278 15.26 20.18 -4.43
CA ASN A 278 15.55 19.75 -5.80
C ASN A 278 14.58 18.64 -6.19
N GLY A 279 13.75 18.85 -7.22
CA GLY A 279 12.73 17.86 -7.56
C GLY A 279 11.46 17.90 -6.69
N PHE A 280 11.31 18.88 -5.81
CA PHE A 280 10.11 19.10 -4.98
C PHE A 280 9.39 20.41 -5.36
N LYS A 281 8.06 20.46 -5.20
CA LYS A 281 7.25 21.68 -5.40
C LYS A 281 6.32 21.93 -4.23
N PHE A 282 6.85 22.61 -3.22
CA PHE A 282 6.11 22.92 -2.00
C PHE A 282 5.63 24.37 -1.95
N VAL A 283 4.42 24.56 -1.43
CA VAL A 283 3.81 25.86 -1.16
C VAL A 283 3.33 25.91 0.28
N LYS A 284 3.79 26.92 1.03
CA LYS A 284 3.31 27.18 2.40
C LYS A 284 1.86 27.66 2.34
N LEU A 285 1.01 27.14 3.24
CA LEU A 285 -0.38 27.52 3.37
C LEU A 285 -0.68 28.10 4.76
N ASP A 286 -1.54 29.12 4.80
CA ASP A 286 -2.07 29.65 6.06
C ASP A 286 -3.12 28.70 6.69
N SER A 287 -3.66 29.10 7.84
CA SER A 287 -4.66 28.31 8.59
C SER A 287 -5.99 28.12 7.84
N LYS A 288 -6.21 28.80 6.72
CA LYS A 288 -7.39 28.67 5.84
C LYS A 288 -7.07 27.95 4.53
N GLY A 289 -5.84 27.47 4.35
CA GLY A 289 -5.40 26.80 3.13
C GLY A 289 -5.06 27.76 1.99
N VAL A 290 -4.84 29.04 2.28
CA VAL A 290 -4.44 30.03 1.28
C VAL A 290 -2.92 30.01 1.12
N ALA A 291 -2.45 30.01 -0.13
CA ALA A 291 -1.04 30.07 -0.46
C ALA A 291 -0.37 31.32 0.13
N LEU A 292 0.78 31.10 0.76
CA LEU A 292 1.63 32.13 1.33
C LEU A 292 2.84 32.37 0.45
N ALA A 293 3.51 33.50 0.71
CA ALA A 293 4.82 33.75 0.14
C ALA A 293 5.83 32.72 0.65
N ASP A 294 6.80 32.38 -0.19
CA ASP A 294 7.82 31.36 0.12
C ASP A 294 8.71 31.73 1.33
N ASP A 295 8.91 33.03 1.54
CA ASP A 295 9.63 33.62 2.68
C ASP A 295 8.77 33.82 3.94
N ALA A 296 7.52 33.34 3.94
CA ALA A 296 6.68 33.36 5.13
C ALA A 296 7.36 32.61 6.28
N THR A 297 7.39 33.25 7.45
CA THR A 297 8.01 32.71 8.67
C THR A 297 7.09 31.81 9.47
N GLU A 298 5.78 31.83 9.17
CA GLU A 298 4.76 31.02 9.82
C GLU A 298 3.78 30.48 8.77
N TRP A 299 3.41 29.21 8.90
CA TRP A 299 2.43 28.53 8.05
C TRP A 299 1.82 27.36 8.83
N SER A 300 0.61 26.96 8.46
CA SER A 300 -0.11 25.86 9.11
C SER A 300 -0.01 24.55 8.34
N CYS A 301 0.15 24.62 7.02
CA CYS A 301 0.30 23.44 6.15
C CYS A 301 1.26 23.68 5.00
N VAL A 302 1.63 22.59 4.33
CA VAL A 302 2.44 22.60 3.12
C VAL A 302 1.68 21.85 2.04
N LEU A 303 1.36 22.52 0.94
CA LEU A 303 0.88 21.88 -0.28
C LEU A 303 2.08 21.35 -1.06
N ASP A 304 2.02 20.08 -1.43
CA ASP A 304 2.85 19.51 -2.49
C ASP A 304 2.09 19.60 -3.81
N GLU A 305 2.53 20.49 -4.69
CA GLU A 305 1.90 20.72 -6.00
C GLU A 305 2.10 19.56 -6.98
N ARG A 306 3.05 18.63 -6.73
CA ARG A 306 3.22 17.44 -7.56
C ARG A 306 2.19 16.39 -7.19
N SER A 307 2.16 16.01 -5.91
CA SER A 307 1.27 14.95 -5.45
C SER A 307 -0.17 15.42 -5.20
N GLY A 308 -0.42 16.74 -5.19
CA GLY A 308 -1.75 17.29 -4.87
C GLY A 308 -2.13 17.12 -3.39
N LEU A 309 -1.17 16.74 -2.54
CA LEU A 309 -1.37 16.48 -1.12
C LEU A 309 -1.05 17.72 -0.29
N ILE A 310 -1.81 17.89 0.79
CA ILE A 310 -1.58 18.93 1.80
C ILE A 310 -1.13 18.25 3.09
N TRP A 311 0.02 18.68 3.57
CA TRP A 311 0.69 18.13 4.74
C TRP A 311 0.58 19.06 5.93
N GLU A 312 0.35 18.47 7.09
CA GLU A 312 0.34 19.18 8.35
C GLU A 312 1.74 19.75 8.66
N SER A 313 1.81 21.02 9.09
CA SER A 313 2.99 21.57 9.76
C SER A 313 2.91 21.32 11.27
N LYS A 314 3.99 20.81 11.86
CA LYS A 314 4.07 20.48 13.29
C LYS A 314 4.58 21.68 14.10
N THR A 315 4.59 21.56 15.43
CA THR A 315 5.09 22.60 16.35
C THR A 315 6.17 22.07 17.29
N GLU A 316 7.02 22.97 17.82
CA GLU A 316 7.95 22.70 18.93
C GLU A 316 7.32 22.89 20.32
N ASP A 317 6.11 23.46 20.40
CA ASP A 317 5.42 23.65 21.68
C ASP A 317 4.96 22.30 22.25
N GLU A 318 5.63 21.83 23.31
CA GLU A 318 5.31 20.58 24.03
C GLU A 318 3.86 20.51 24.54
N LYS A 319 3.18 21.66 24.72
CA LYS A 319 1.78 21.71 25.16
C LYS A 319 0.78 21.66 24.01
N SER A 320 1.24 21.74 22.77
CA SER A 320 0.40 21.64 21.59
C SER A 320 0.06 20.19 21.28
N LEU A 321 -1.19 19.92 20.88
CA LEU A 321 -1.54 18.63 20.30
C LEU A 321 -0.76 18.36 19.01
N GLN A 322 -0.33 19.41 18.29
CA GLN A 322 0.50 19.32 17.09
C GLN A 322 2.01 19.28 17.39
N PHE A 323 2.41 19.07 18.65
CA PHE A 323 3.80 18.89 19.01
C PHE A 323 4.45 17.76 18.20
N LYS A 324 5.64 18.00 17.66
CA LYS A 324 6.31 17.09 16.73
C LYS A 324 6.66 15.74 17.35
N ASP A 325 6.97 15.68 18.65
CA ASP A 325 7.35 14.45 19.36
C ASP A 325 6.22 13.88 20.23
N ARG A 326 4.98 14.33 20.03
CA ARG A 326 3.82 13.79 20.75
C ARG A 326 3.62 12.32 20.40
N GLN A 327 3.75 11.44 21.40
CA GLN A 327 3.62 9.99 21.24
C GLN A 327 2.16 9.58 21.28
N LEU A 328 1.73 8.83 20.26
CA LEU A 328 0.36 8.33 20.11
C LEU A 328 0.37 6.81 19.98
N ALA A 329 -0.59 6.15 20.62
CA ALA A 329 -0.88 4.74 20.34
C ALA A 329 -1.54 4.61 18.96
N LEU A 330 -1.28 3.51 18.25
CA LEU A 330 -1.86 3.30 16.93
C LEU A 330 -3.33 2.87 17.03
N GLU A 331 -4.21 3.63 16.40
CA GLU A 331 -5.60 3.28 16.14
C GLU A 331 -5.94 3.59 14.68
N ILE A 332 -6.44 2.58 13.97
CA ILE A 332 -6.93 2.74 12.60
C ILE A 332 -8.36 2.19 12.57
N PRO A 333 -9.39 3.05 12.43
CA PRO A 333 -10.79 2.64 12.53
C PRO A 333 -11.15 1.46 11.63
N GLY A 334 -11.70 0.41 12.23
CA GLY A 334 -12.11 -0.81 11.53
C GLY A 334 -10.95 -1.72 11.08
N LEU A 335 -9.71 -1.41 11.47
CA LEU A 335 -8.52 -2.19 11.11
C LEU A 335 -7.64 -2.53 12.31
N VAL A 336 -7.32 -1.56 13.17
CA VAL A 336 -6.50 -1.74 14.37
C VAL A 336 -7.20 -1.08 15.56
N ALA A 337 -7.62 -1.92 16.52
CA ALA A 337 -7.99 -1.44 17.85
C ALA A 337 -6.70 -1.10 18.62
N PRO A 338 -6.66 0.01 19.36
CA PRO A 338 -5.46 0.41 20.07
C PRO A 338 -5.16 -0.53 21.24
N TYR A 339 -3.88 -0.82 21.45
CA TYR A 339 -3.41 -1.64 22.56
C TYR A 339 -3.37 -0.84 23.86
N ASP A 340 -3.88 -1.42 24.94
CA ASP A 340 -4.09 -0.75 26.22
C ASP A 340 -2.79 -0.31 26.91
N LEU A 341 -1.71 -1.10 26.81
CA LEU A 341 -0.41 -0.69 27.34
C LEU A 341 0.22 0.45 26.53
N ASP A 342 0.02 0.50 25.21
CA ASP A 342 0.48 1.63 24.39
C ASP A 342 -0.28 2.91 24.75
N ILE A 343 -1.59 2.81 25.01
CA ILE A 343 -2.39 3.97 25.49
C ILE A 343 -1.88 4.48 26.84
N ALA A 344 -1.41 3.59 27.72
CA ALA A 344 -0.88 3.94 29.03
C ALA A 344 0.47 4.69 28.96
N GLU A 345 1.22 4.53 27.87
CA GLU A 345 2.49 5.22 27.62
C GLU A 345 2.35 6.45 26.71
N ALA A 346 1.15 6.72 26.18
CA ALA A 346 0.90 7.86 25.29
C ALA A 346 1.05 9.22 26.02
N THR A 347 1.48 10.25 25.29
CA THR A 347 1.74 11.60 25.85
C THR A 347 0.51 12.22 26.52
N CYS A 348 -0.71 11.83 26.10
CA CYS A 348 -1.94 12.28 26.73
C CYS A 348 -1.98 12.02 28.26
N GLN A 349 -1.34 10.94 28.72
CA GLN A 349 -1.34 10.57 30.14
C GLN A 349 -0.54 11.58 30.96
N THR A 350 0.59 12.05 30.43
CA THR A 350 1.43 13.07 31.07
C THR A 350 0.86 14.47 30.95
N GLU A 351 0.22 14.80 29.82
CA GLU A 351 -0.39 16.13 29.59
C GLU A 351 -1.79 16.27 30.20
N GLY A 352 -2.46 15.16 30.51
CA GLY A 352 -3.80 15.15 31.10
C GLY A 352 -4.91 15.50 30.11
N ASP A 353 -4.69 15.24 28.82
CA ASP A 353 -5.69 15.43 27.75
C ASP A 353 -6.28 14.08 27.28
N SER A 354 -7.19 14.11 26.30
CA SER A 354 -7.90 12.92 25.80
C SER A 354 -7.43 12.44 24.43
N VAL A 355 -6.29 12.91 23.91
CA VAL A 355 -5.81 12.59 22.57
C VAL A 355 -4.67 11.58 22.68
N CYS A 356 -5.03 10.32 22.87
CA CYS A 356 -4.07 9.26 23.17
C CYS A 356 -3.73 8.42 21.93
N THR A 357 -4.63 8.36 20.95
CA THR A 357 -4.46 7.53 19.76
C THR A 357 -4.30 8.37 18.48
N THR A 358 -3.83 7.73 17.41
CA THR A 358 -3.82 8.35 16.08
C THR A 358 -5.21 8.74 15.59
N GLN A 359 -6.26 8.00 15.97
CA GLN A 359 -7.62 8.33 15.61
C GLN A 359 -8.14 9.54 16.37
N ASP A 360 -7.89 9.63 17.69
CA ASP A 360 -8.22 10.84 18.47
C ASP A 360 -7.57 12.08 17.86
N TYR A 361 -6.31 11.93 17.41
CA TYR A 361 -5.56 13.02 16.80
C TYR A 361 -6.16 13.45 15.46
N VAL A 362 -6.49 12.48 14.60
CA VAL A 362 -7.18 12.73 13.32
C VAL A 362 -8.52 13.44 13.53
N GLU A 363 -9.31 13.00 14.51
CA GLU A 363 -10.60 13.63 14.85
C GLU A 363 -10.41 15.07 15.33
N HIS A 364 -9.41 15.30 16.18
CA HIS A 364 -9.08 16.64 16.65
C HIS A 364 -8.71 17.57 15.49
N ILE A 365 -7.76 17.18 14.63
CA ILE A 365 -7.29 18.01 13.51
C ILE A 365 -8.43 18.30 12.51
N ASN A 366 -9.30 17.32 12.26
CA ASN A 366 -10.49 17.53 11.44
C ASN A 366 -11.51 18.47 12.10
N SER A 367 -11.68 18.42 13.43
CA SER A 367 -12.60 19.29 14.16
C SER A 367 -12.21 20.78 14.10
N ILE A 368 -10.91 21.08 14.05
CA ILE A 368 -10.40 22.45 13.95
C ILE A 368 -10.31 22.93 12.50
N SER A 369 -10.63 22.06 11.53
CA SER A 369 -10.55 22.36 10.10
C SER A 369 -9.19 22.92 9.68
N LEU A 370 -8.10 22.28 10.10
CA LEU A 370 -6.74 22.76 9.83
C LEU A 370 -6.55 23.03 8.33
N CYS A 371 -6.12 24.25 7.98
CA CYS A 371 -5.98 24.72 6.59
C CYS A 371 -7.26 24.65 5.75
N GLY A 372 -8.41 24.78 6.40
CA GLY A 372 -9.73 24.67 5.77
C GLY A 372 -10.12 23.25 5.37
N LYS A 373 -9.41 22.22 5.85
CA LYS A 373 -9.61 20.81 5.51
C LYS A 373 -10.17 20.00 6.67
N THR A 374 -11.06 19.06 6.37
CA THR A 374 -11.76 18.20 7.35
C THR A 374 -11.66 16.71 7.01
N ASP A 375 -10.71 16.36 6.16
CA ASP A 375 -10.44 15.00 5.71
C ASP A 375 -8.97 14.59 5.88
N TRP A 376 -8.35 15.15 6.92
CA TRP A 376 -7.06 14.71 7.39
C TRP A 376 -7.10 13.25 7.78
N ARG A 377 -6.01 12.54 7.43
CA ARG A 377 -5.79 11.14 7.76
C ARG A 377 -4.30 10.87 7.96
N LEU A 378 -3.97 9.71 8.52
CA LEU A 378 -2.61 9.18 8.40
C LEU A 378 -2.23 9.02 6.92
N PRO A 379 -0.98 9.29 6.54
CA PRO A 379 -0.51 9.05 5.18
C PRO A 379 -0.36 7.56 4.91
N THR A 380 -0.45 7.17 3.64
CA THR A 380 0.01 5.85 3.21
C THR A 380 1.54 5.77 3.26
N PHE A 381 2.09 4.55 3.15
CA PHE A 381 3.54 4.33 3.02
C PHE A 381 4.16 5.25 1.96
N HIS A 382 3.62 5.16 0.74
CA HIS A 382 4.20 5.82 -0.44
C HIS A 382 4.04 7.32 -0.38
N GLU A 383 2.93 7.83 0.14
CA GLU A 383 2.73 9.28 0.31
C GLU A 383 3.79 9.86 1.26
N PHE A 384 4.05 9.21 2.40
CA PHE A 384 5.05 9.71 3.33
C PHE A 384 6.48 9.52 2.81
N TYR A 385 6.78 8.37 2.20
CA TYR A 385 8.08 8.11 1.57
C TYR A 385 8.40 9.14 0.47
N ASN A 386 7.38 9.58 -0.27
CA ASN A 386 7.48 10.60 -1.32
C ASN A 386 7.81 12.02 -0.81
N LEU A 387 7.86 12.25 0.51
CA LEU A 387 8.36 13.50 1.08
C LEU A 387 9.85 13.47 1.43
N LEU A 388 10.52 12.32 1.34
CA LEU A 388 11.92 12.19 1.72
C LEU A 388 12.83 12.94 0.73
N ASP A 389 13.54 13.93 1.25
CA ASP A 389 14.55 14.72 0.53
C ASP A 389 15.95 14.23 0.93
N PHE A 390 16.52 13.35 0.11
CA PHE A 390 17.87 12.83 0.30
C PHE A 390 18.94 13.89 0.04
N GLY A 391 18.58 14.99 -0.63
CA GLY A 391 19.43 16.17 -0.83
C GLY A 391 19.46 17.13 0.35
N GLU A 392 18.63 16.94 1.38
CA GLU A 392 18.63 17.78 2.58
C GLU A 392 19.99 17.70 3.30
N THR A 393 20.44 18.83 3.83
CA THR A 393 21.72 18.99 4.53
C THR A 393 21.58 19.63 5.92
N GLU A 394 20.44 20.24 6.21
CA GLU A 394 20.12 20.80 7.52
C GLU A 394 20.07 19.70 8.58
N LYS A 395 20.55 20.04 9.78
CA LYS A 395 20.74 19.10 10.88
C LYS A 395 19.95 19.52 12.09
N ASN A 396 19.47 18.52 12.82
CA ASN A 396 18.93 18.73 14.16
C ASN A 396 20.06 19.03 15.18
N GLU A 397 19.67 19.26 16.44
CA GLU A 397 20.61 19.56 17.52
C GLU A 397 21.63 18.46 17.82
N SER A 398 21.29 17.19 17.53
CA SER A 398 22.22 16.06 17.69
C SER A 398 23.19 15.89 16.51
N GLY A 399 23.08 16.73 15.48
CA GLY A 399 23.91 16.70 14.28
C GLY A 399 23.44 15.71 13.21
N ALA A 400 22.26 15.10 13.39
CA ALA A 400 21.65 14.22 12.41
C ALA A 400 20.89 15.03 11.36
N VAL A 401 21.10 14.68 10.09
CA VAL A 401 20.48 15.37 8.94
C VAL A 401 18.99 15.05 8.87
N TYR A 402 18.16 16.06 8.58
CA TYR A 402 16.72 15.90 8.41
C TYR A 402 16.35 15.13 7.12
N GLY A 403 15.21 14.47 7.15
CA GLY A 403 14.70 13.66 6.04
C GLY A 403 13.70 14.36 5.16
N LEU A 404 13.05 15.41 5.67
CA LEU A 404 12.16 16.26 4.88
C LEU A 404 12.82 17.64 4.69
N THR A 405 12.50 18.33 3.60
CA THR A 405 13.02 19.68 3.32
C THR A 405 12.73 20.65 4.47
N TYR A 406 13.76 21.04 5.22
CA TYR A 406 13.70 21.79 6.47
C TYR A 406 12.94 23.11 6.34
N LYS A 407 13.06 23.78 5.20
CA LYS A 407 12.38 25.05 4.92
C LYS A 407 10.84 24.97 4.97
N TYR A 408 10.26 23.81 4.68
CA TYR A 408 8.80 23.58 4.74
C TYR A 408 8.40 22.70 5.93
N PHE A 409 9.32 21.85 6.39
CA PHE A 409 9.12 20.94 7.50
C PHE A 409 10.21 21.13 8.58
N PRO A 410 10.28 22.28 9.27
CA PRO A 410 11.33 22.55 10.24
C PRO A 410 11.22 21.70 11.52
N HIS A 411 9.99 21.28 11.84
CA HIS A 411 9.68 20.55 13.06
C HIS A 411 9.46 19.08 12.72
N GLN A 412 10.57 18.33 12.68
CA GLN A 412 10.61 16.88 12.45
C GLN A 412 10.87 16.14 13.77
N THR A 413 10.23 14.99 13.93
CA THR A 413 10.37 14.19 15.13
C THR A 413 11.73 13.49 15.18
N SER A 414 12.17 13.18 16.40
CA SER A 414 13.24 12.20 16.60
C SER A 414 12.75 10.74 16.46
N GLY A 415 11.45 10.47 16.52
CA GLY A 415 10.86 9.14 16.42
C GLY A 415 10.06 8.75 17.67
N GLY A 416 10.07 7.45 17.97
CA GLY A 416 9.37 6.85 19.10
C GLY A 416 10.27 6.65 20.33
N ASN A 417 9.67 6.11 21.40
CA ASN A 417 10.39 5.81 22.64
C ASN A 417 11.52 4.78 22.46
N TYR A 418 11.38 3.88 21.48
CA TYR A 418 12.31 2.77 21.23
C TYR A 418 13.15 2.93 19.96
N THR A 419 12.73 3.76 19.00
CA THR A 419 13.49 4.04 17.77
C THR A 419 13.59 5.55 17.55
N THR A 420 14.82 6.06 17.44
CA THR A 420 15.10 7.50 17.29
C THR A 420 15.55 7.87 15.88
N ILE A 421 14.98 7.19 14.88
CA ILE A 421 15.30 7.36 13.45
C ILE A 421 14.37 8.35 12.72
N GLY A 422 13.53 9.10 13.44
CA GLY A 422 12.61 10.08 12.87
C GLY A 422 11.30 9.53 12.31
N ALA A 423 10.83 8.37 12.79
CA ALA A 423 9.61 7.74 12.29
C ALA A 423 8.32 8.42 12.78
N VAL A 424 7.29 8.45 11.93
CA VAL A 424 5.90 8.81 12.27
C VAL A 424 4.95 7.68 11.87
N TRP A 425 3.75 7.66 12.45
CA TRP A 425 2.69 6.75 12.04
C TRP A 425 2.23 7.00 10.60
N ASN A 426 2.05 5.91 9.87
CA ASN A 426 1.45 5.83 8.54
C ASN A 426 0.48 4.62 8.47
N GLN A 427 -0.16 4.38 7.34
CA GLN A 427 -1.15 3.29 7.18
C GLN A 427 -0.54 1.92 6.82
N SER A 428 0.78 1.74 6.94
CA SER A 428 1.52 0.58 6.40
C SER A 428 1.50 -0.61 7.33
N ILE A 429 0.34 -1.25 7.44
CA ILE A 429 0.21 -2.53 8.12
C ILE A 429 0.60 -3.63 7.15
N VAL A 430 1.55 -4.46 7.57
CA VAL A 430 2.00 -5.64 6.84
C VAL A 430 1.58 -6.87 7.62
N TYR A 431 0.64 -7.62 7.07
CA TYR A 431 0.30 -8.93 7.61
C TYR A 431 1.27 -9.97 7.05
N ASN A 432 2.40 -10.18 7.74
CA ASN A 432 3.27 -11.30 7.42
C ASN A 432 2.53 -12.60 7.76
N GLN A 433 2.16 -13.37 6.72
CA GLN A 433 1.56 -14.69 6.93
C GLN A 433 2.64 -15.65 7.44
N TYR A 434 2.60 -15.93 8.74
CA TYR A 434 3.46 -16.86 9.51
C TYR A 434 4.86 -16.36 9.86
N SER A 435 4.95 -15.60 10.96
CA SER A 435 6.11 -15.66 11.86
C SER A 435 5.75 -16.55 13.06
N PRO A 436 6.43 -17.69 13.30
CA PRO A 436 6.20 -18.51 14.51
C PRO A 436 6.63 -17.79 15.79
N SER A 437 7.20 -16.59 15.68
CA SER A 437 7.64 -15.74 16.78
C SER A 437 6.74 -14.52 17.00
N ALA A 438 5.73 -14.29 16.15
CA ALA A 438 4.80 -13.19 16.35
C ALA A 438 3.82 -13.52 17.49
N VAL A 439 3.51 -12.51 18.28
CA VAL A 439 2.51 -12.55 19.35
C VAL A 439 1.12 -12.66 18.72
N GLU A 440 0.28 -13.53 19.27
CA GLU A 440 -1.11 -13.66 18.83
C GLU A 440 -1.85 -12.33 19.03
N GLY A 441 -2.49 -11.82 17.96
CA GLY A 441 -3.10 -10.49 17.93
C GLY A 441 -2.15 -9.35 17.52
N GLY A 442 -0.84 -9.61 17.40
CA GLY A 442 0.14 -8.67 16.87
C GLY A 442 0.19 -8.64 15.34
N PHE A 443 0.75 -7.57 14.78
CA PHE A 443 0.96 -7.41 13.33
C PHE A 443 2.28 -6.66 13.06
N TYR A 444 2.77 -6.71 11.83
CA TYR A 444 3.97 -5.95 11.46
C TYR A 444 3.61 -4.60 10.84
N TYR A 445 4.42 -3.59 11.15
CA TYR A 445 4.33 -2.22 10.67
C TYR A 445 5.67 -1.80 10.06
N ASN A 446 5.64 -1.15 8.91
CA ASN A 446 6.86 -0.60 8.30
C ASN A 446 7.08 0.84 8.78
N GLU A 447 8.04 1.03 9.68
CA GLU A 447 8.56 2.36 10.00
C GLU A 447 9.46 2.88 8.87
N ILE A 448 9.41 4.19 8.62
CA ILE A 448 10.28 4.88 7.67
C ILE A 448 11.18 5.80 8.46
N GLY A 449 12.49 5.58 8.40
CA GLY A 449 13.47 6.49 8.97
C GLY A 449 13.55 7.80 8.19
N THR A 450 13.59 8.91 8.91
CA THR A 450 13.68 10.27 8.36
C THR A 450 14.84 11.07 8.97
N LEU A 451 15.78 10.43 9.67
CA LEU A 451 16.84 11.14 10.36
C LEU A 451 18.21 10.49 10.16
N GLY A 452 19.23 11.32 9.88
CA GLY A 452 20.62 10.89 9.79
C GLY A 452 20.89 9.88 8.67
N GLY A 453 21.63 8.82 9.01
CA GLY A 453 21.94 7.73 8.08
C GLY A 453 20.76 6.80 7.81
N ASP A 454 19.69 6.89 8.60
CA ASP A 454 18.50 6.05 8.49
C ASP A 454 17.42 6.67 7.60
N ARG A 455 17.69 7.82 6.96
CA ARG A 455 16.77 8.41 5.97
C ARG A 455 16.44 7.40 4.88
N GLY A 456 15.16 7.09 4.70
CA GLY A 456 14.67 6.11 3.73
C GLY A 456 14.87 4.65 4.15
N TYR A 457 15.48 4.37 5.30
CA TYR A 457 15.54 3.03 5.88
C TYR A 457 14.14 2.57 6.28
N ILE A 458 13.83 1.31 5.96
CA ILE A 458 12.53 0.71 6.26
C ILE A 458 12.79 -0.47 7.21
N SER A 459 12.09 -0.45 8.33
CA SER A 459 12.18 -1.50 9.36
C SER A 459 10.78 -2.01 9.68
N ALA A 460 10.65 -3.34 9.72
CA ALA A 460 9.41 -4.00 10.09
C ALA A 460 9.39 -4.20 11.61
N LEU A 461 8.51 -3.48 12.28
CA LEU A 461 8.29 -3.56 13.72
C LEU A 461 7.04 -4.39 14.00
N GLU A 462 7.08 -5.21 15.04
CA GLU A 462 5.88 -5.86 15.54
C GLU A 462 5.13 -4.90 16.47
N ILE A 463 3.87 -4.63 16.13
CA ILE A 463 2.96 -3.74 16.86
C ILE A 463 1.83 -4.59 17.43
N TYR A 464 1.42 -4.25 18.64
CA TYR A 464 0.32 -4.93 19.31
C TYR A 464 -1.01 -4.20 19.06
N SER A 465 -2.07 -4.97 18.88
CA SER A 465 -3.43 -4.46 18.77
C SER A 465 -4.22 -4.75 20.06
N GLY A 466 -5.45 -4.26 20.13
CA GLY A 466 -6.38 -4.61 21.21
C GLY A 466 -6.73 -6.10 21.33
N ASP A 467 -6.29 -6.95 20.40
CA ASP A 467 -6.46 -8.41 20.47
C ASP A 467 -5.30 -9.11 21.23
N VAL A 468 -4.21 -8.40 21.56
CA VAL A 468 -3.07 -8.93 22.33
C VAL A 468 -3.40 -8.95 23.83
N ASP A 469 -3.07 -10.04 24.52
CA ASP A 469 -3.22 -10.14 25.98
C ASP A 469 -2.15 -9.28 26.70
N SER A 470 -2.58 -8.22 27.37
CA SER A 470 -1.73 -7.30 28.12
C SER A 470 -1.18 -7.83 29.44
N SER A 471 -1.65 -8.99 29.91
CA SER A 471 -1.07 -9.65 31.09
C SER A 471 0.18 -10.45 30.79
N GLU A 472 0.44 -10.78 29.52
CA GLU A 472 1.57 -11.60 29.07
C GLU A 472 2.60 -10.81 28.25
N ASN A 473 2.31 -9.56 27.90
CA ASN A 473 3.15 -8.73 27.03
C ASN A 473 3.43 -7.33 27.61
N SER A 474 4.46 -6.66 27.09
CA SER A 474 4.76 -5.24 27.35
C SER A 474 4.06 -4.36 26.32
N ASP A 475 4.15 -3.03 26.48
CA ASP A 475 3.90 -2.09 25.40
C ASP A 475 4.76 -2.42 24.17
N SER A 476 4.30 -1.96 23.01
CA SER A 476 4.91 -2.20 21.72
C SER A 476 5.72 -1.00 21.25
N TYR A 477 5.17 -0.13 20.41
CA TYR A 477 5.79 1.10 19.95
C TYR A 477 4.76 2.22 19.89
N LEU A 478 5.22 3.43 20.22
CA LEU A 478 4.49 4.67 19.99
C LEU A 478 5.30 5.53 19.02
N PHE A 479 4.59 6.26 18.18
CA PHE A 479 5.17 7.26 17.29
C PHE A 479 4.31 8.52 17.27
N PRO A 480 4.90 9.67 16.89
CA PRO A 480 4.12 10.82 16.49
C PRO A 480 3.41 10.60 15.16
N ALA A 481 2.47 11.49 14.83
CA ALA A 481 1.79 11.50 13.55
C ALA A 481 2.01 12.84 12.83
N ARG A 482 2.14 12.78 11.50
CA ARG A 482 1.99 13.93 10.59
C ARG A 482 0.88 13.61 9.61
N LEU A 483 -0.21 14.34 9.66
CA LEU A 483 -1.37 14.03 8.84
C LEU A 483 -1.25 14.59 7.41
N VAL A 484 -2.02 14.00 6.52
CA VAL A 484 -2.18 14.42 5.13
C VAL A 484 -3.66 14.58 4.77
N SER A 485 -3.96 15.51 3.86
CA SER A 485 -5.26 15.76 3.25
C SER A 485 -5.07 15.96 1.74
N VAL A 486 -6.16 15.89 0.95
CA VAL A 486 -6.12 16.15 -0.49
C VAL A 486 -6.46 17.61 -0.80
N GLN A 487 -5.79 18.20 -1.79
CA GLN A 487 -6.09 19.56 -2.24
C GLN A 487 -7.54 19.70 -2.75
N GLY A 488 -8.10 18.63 -3.37
CA GLY A 488 -9.45 18.61 -3.92
C GLY A 488 -10.48 17.92 -3.03
N LYS A 489 -11.40 18.71 -2.46
CA LYS A 489 -12.78 18.33 -2.16
C LYS A 489 -13.70 19.48 -2.49
#